data_AF-A0A7X7FQJ0-F1
#
_entry.id   AF-A0A7X7FQJ0-F1
#
_cell.length_a   1.000
_cell.length_b   1.000
_cell.length_c   1.000
_cell.angle_alpha   90.00
_cell.angle_beta   90.00
_cell.angle_gamma   90.00
#
_symmetry.space_group_name_H-M   'P 1'
#
loop_
_entity.id
_entity.type
_entity.pdbx_description
1 polymer ?
#
loop_
_entity_poly.entity_id
_entity_poly.type
_entity_poly.pdbx_seq_one_letter_code
_entity_poly.pdbx_strand_id
1 'polypeptide(L)'
;MSITRNNHYVPQWYQKRFFADGRRTLFYLDMMPPIFTRKDGSTTTGAVLFDAHTSRAFAKPDLYSTFFGTAINDEIERKLFGDVDGRGADAVRAFAGLDESAWHSNFETFFEYIDVQKLRTPKGLDWLKKQYPELSQNELMLEMQGIRFLNCTIWTTGVREIVSAEKATVKFIVTDHPVTIYNHATPPSDPRCSYPDDPAIALKGSQTIFPLGPDHCLILTNLEYAKDPDADPLEDRTFARNYRPTMVSTIDFIRSRVLDDQQVSEINFILKARAQRHIAAGREDWLYPEGTVKKSWQELRETLQPPREGLYRFGGEMYASYDSGHVHYQDEFGRSEKPRPFLQKELPASPLNPKDVCGCGSGVRFGQCCGPKPVELRPSWTERSIRERNLMLFRGLSKLLELDSKDWTQVRRDLTDEKIATAYSLYEGLWPLETDLLKLLPKPDGQLRSVYTGSLHPQHIHEFAMGSTLYFGEILIHHPFVHPGTLNTEFRPTEHPRQYRGEFLKTLLFFMSVMPLVEAGLVNLLPDPCDFDFHLRDQMMRMARVRSAGLTFEVSNDPRMEELLREDHRRTLLALPDEGLRNQMAQATPPGEAVNLDELMPHIGQIRENDPLVILQEGALNHGTGGHFQIMKMA
;
A
#
# COMPACT_ATOMS: atom_id res chain seq x y z
N MET A 1 28.80 0.20 -27.53
CA MET A 1 27.47 -0.29 -27.96
C MET A 1 26.63 0.92 -28.34
N SER A 2 25.76 0.81 -29.34
CA SER A 2 24.84 1.89 -29.72
C SER A 2 23.74 2.05 -28.67
N ILE A 3 23.42 3.29 -28.29
CA ILE A 3 22.35 3.61 -27.34
C ILE A 3 20.99 3.29 -27.98
N THR A 4 20.16 2.52 -27.28
CA THR A 4 18.80 2.19 -27.73
C THR A 4 17.87 3.37 -27.49
N ARG A 5 17.47 4.03 -28.58
CA ARG A 5 16.58 5.20 -28.53
C ARG A 5 15.14 4.91 -28.91
N ASN A 6 14.87 3.85 -29.65
CA ASN A 6 13.49 3.51 -30.03
C ASN A 6 12.97 2.40 -29.11
N ASN A 7 12.24 2.78 -28.08
CA ASN A 7 11.77 1.86 -27.04
C ASN A 7 10.47 1.20 -27.48
N HIS A 8 10.46 -0.14 -27.57
CA HIS A 8 9.24 -0.88 -27.87
C HIS A 8 8.45 -1.12 -26.59
N TYR A 9 7.40 -0.34 -26.36
CA TYR A 9 6.57 -0.48 -25.16
C TYR A 9 5.60 -1.65 -25.23
N VAL A 10 5.33 -2.20 -26.41
CA VAL A 10 4.84 -3.58 -26.57
C VAL A 10 5.98 -4.38 -27.21
N PRO A 11 6.57 -5.38 -26.50
CA PRO A 11 7.75 -6.07 -26.98
C PRO A 11 7.51 -6.73 -28.34
N GLN A 12 8.52 -6.68 -29.21
CA GLN A 12 8.41 -7.32 -30.52
C GLN A 12 8.18 -8.83 -30.42
N TRP A 13 8.74 -9.50 -29.41
CA TRP A 13 8.50 -10.94 -29.20
C TRP A 13 7.03 -11.22 -28.94
N TYR A 14 6.34 -10.35 -28.21
CA TYR A 14 4.93 -10.49 -27.88
C TYR A 14 4.07 -10.23 -29.12
N GLN A 15 4.37 -9.17 -29.88
CA GLN A 15 3.70 -8.88 -31.17
C GLN A 15 3.79 -10.06 -32.14
N LYS A 16 4.97 -10.71 -32.27
CA LYS A 16 5.19 -11.86 -33.16
C LYS A 16 4.26 -13.04 -32.88
N ARG A 17 3.70 -13.14 -31.67
CA ARG A 17 2.74 -14.21 -31.33
C ARG A 17 1.44 -14.10 -32.11
N PHE A 18 1.10 -12.90 -32.60
CA PHE A 18 -0.15 -12.63 -33.31
C PHE A 18 -0.03 -12.75 -34.84
N PHE A 19 1.10 -13.25 -35.35
CA PHE A 19 1.23 -13.52 -36.78
C PHE A 19 0.21 -14.58 -37.22
N ALA A 20 -0.45 -14.33 -38.34
CA ALA A 20 -1.18 -15.39 -39.02
C ALA A 20 -0.20 -16.38 -39.66
N ASP A 21 -0.65 -17.60 -39.90
CA ASP A 21 0.16 -18.67 -40.47
C ASP A 21 0.89 -18.24 -41.74
N GLY A 22 2.21 -18.48 -41.77
CA GLY A 22 3.08 -18.12 -42.89
C GLY A 22 3.44 -16.63 -43.00
N ARG A 23 2.92 -15.74 -42.15
CA ARG A 23 3.24 -14.31 -42.15
C ARG A 23 4.38 -13.96 -41.18
N ARG A 24 5.03 -12.84 -41.46
CA ARG A 24 6.08 -12.22 -40.61
C ARG A 24 5.82 -10.73 -40.34
N THR A 25 4.59 -10.32 -40.59
CA THR A 25 4.09 -8.94 -40.47
C THR A 25 2.69 -8.97 -39.87
N LEU A 26 2.28 -7.83 -39.31
CA LEU A 26 0.93 -7.58 -38.84
C LEU A 26 0.32 -6.43 -39.64
N PHE A 27 -1.00 -6.43 -39.73
CA PHE A 27 -1.75 -5.24 -40.11
C PHE A 27 -1.88 -4.35 -38.88
N TYR A 28 -1.44 -3.10 -39.00
CA TYR A 28 -1.58 -2.07 -37.97
C TYR A 28 -2.62 -1.05 -38.39
N LEU A 29 -3.50 -0.70 -37.46
CA LEU A 29 -4.43 0.42 -37.59
C LEU A 29 -3.99 1.54 -36.64
N ASP A 30 -3.64 2.70 -37.19
CA ASP A 30 -3.46 3.96 -36.46
C ASP A 30 -4.83 4.67 -36.40
N MET A 31 -5.45 4.63 -35.22
CA MET A 31 -6.74 5.27 -34.95
C MET A 31 -6.64 6.79 -34.85
N MET A 32 -5.42 7.35 -34.77
CA MET A 32 -5.14 8.79 -34.74
C MET A 32 -4.01 9.13 -35.73
N PRO A 33 -4.24 8.94 -37.04
CA PRO A 33 -3.21 9.14 -38.06
C PRO A 33 -2.74 10.60 -38.09
N PRO A 34 -1.42 10.86 -38.28
CA PRO A 34 -0.90 12.22 -38.32
C PRO A 34 -1.45 12.98 -39.54
N ILE A 35 -1.70 14.28 -39.39
CA ILE A 35 -2.11 15.17 -40.47
C ILE A 35 -0.88 15.96 -40.93
N PHE A 36 -0.52 15.82 -42.20
CA PHE A 36 0.59 16.54 -42.81
C PHE A 36 0.07 17.72 -43.63
N THR A 37 0.61 18.91 -43.40
CA THR A 37 0.32 20.09 -44.22
C THR A 37 1.33 20.15 -45.37
N ARG A 38 0.83 20.17 -46.60
CA ARG A 38 1.63 20.29 -47.82
C ARG A 38 2.04 21.75 -48.04
N LYS A 39 3.01 21.97 -48.95
CA LYS A 39 3.53 23.32 -49.28
C LYS A 39 2.47 24.26 -49.84
N ASP A 40 1.36 23.74 -50.36
CA ASP A 40 0.21 24.48 -50.90
C ASP A 40 -0.87 24.79 -49.84
N GLY A 41 -0.64 24.42 -48.57
CA GLY A 41 -1.60 24.59 -47.47
C GLY A 41 -2.65 23.47 -47.37
N SER A 42 -2.68 22.51 -48.29
CA SER A 42 -3.59 21.37 -48.18
C SER A 42 -3.12 20.35 -47.16
N THR A 43 -4.05 19.67 -46.48
CA THR A 43 -3.75 18.64 -45.47
C THR A 43 -3.95 17.24 -46.04
N THR A 44 -3.02 16.33 -45.75
CA THR A 44 -3.12 14.90 -46.09
C THR A 44 -2.93 14.08 -44.81
N THR A 45 -3.75 13.04 -44.62
CA THR A 45 -3.57 12.10 -43.51
C THR A 45 -2.44 11.12 -43.82
N GLY A 46 -1.73 10.69 -42.79
CA GLY A 46 -0.82 9.55 -42.85
C GLY A 46 -1.56 8.24 -43.13
N ALA A 47 -0.79 7.16 -43.30
CA ALA A 47 -1.35 5.82 -43.48
C ALA A 47 -2.14 5.41 -42.23
N VAL A 48 -3.44 5.18 -42.41
CA VAL A 48 -4.35 4.73 -41.35
C VAL A 48 -4.18 3.24 -41.10
N LEU A 49 -4.10 2.45 -42.18
CA LEU A 49 -3.86 1.02 -42.15
C LEU A 49 -2.55 0.72 -42.90
N PHE A 50 -1.67 -0.09 -42.30
CA PHE A 50 -0.44 -0.52 -42.96
C PHE A 50 0.00 -1.92 -42.53
N ASP A 51 0.57 -2.67 -43.48
CA ASP A 51 1.17 -3.98 -43.26
C ASP A 51 2.67 -3.82 -43.02
N ALA A 52 3.15 -4.23 -41.84
CA ALA A 52 4.53 -3.97 -41.45
C ALA A 52 5.13 -5.02 -40.49
N HIS A 53 6.46 -5.02 -40.39
CA HIS A 53 7.18 -5.76 -39.37
C HIS A 53 6.99 -5.15 -37.98
N THR A 54 7.17 -5.97 -36.94
CA THR A 54 7.04 -5.58 -35.51
C THR A 54 7.97 -4.46 -35.06
N SER A 55 9.00 -4.15 -35.84
CA SER A 55 9.93 -3.05 -35.58
C SER A 55 9.35 -1.66 -35.92
N ARG A 56 8.19 -1.57 -36.56
CA ARG A 56 7.64 -0.32 -37.11
C ARG A 56 6.55 0.34 -36.24
N ALA A 57 5.99 -0.37 -35.27
CA ALA A 57 4.90 0.12 -34.42
C ALA A 57 5.11 -0.28 -32.96
N PHE A 58 4.23 0.23 -32.09
CA PHE A 58 4.31 0.09 -30.63
C PHE A 58 5.68 0.48 -30.05
N ALA A 59 6.26 1.54 -30.61
CA ALA A 59 7.53 2.08 -30.19
C ALA A 59 7.47 3.60 -30.08
N LYS A 60 8.21 4.16 -29.14
CA LYS A 60 8.33 5.61 -28.96
C LYS A 60 9.80 5.96 -28.67
N PRO A 61 10.34 7.00 -29.33
CA PRO A 61 11.69 7.45 -29.05
C PRO A 61 11.86 7.94 -27.61
N ASP A 62 12.97 7.54 -26.98
CA ASP A 62 13.46 7.94 -25.67
C ASP A 62 12.41 7.83 -24.54
N LEU A 63 11.47 6.89 -24.65
CA LEU A 63 10.38 6.72 -23.69
C LEU A 63 10.91 6.35 -22.29
N TYR A 64 11.98 5.54 -22.27
CA TYR A 64 12.60 5.05 -21.03
C TYR A 64 14.03 5.55 -20.83
N SER A 65 14.48 6.46 -21.69
CA SER A 65 15.83 7.02 -21.57
C SER A 65 15.89 7.98 -20.39
N THR A 66 17.00 7.92 -19.66
CA THR A 66 17.34 8.89 -18.62
C THR A 66 18.43 9.83 -19.13
N PHE A 67 18.44 11.06 -18.63
CA PHE A 67 19.28 12.13 -19.15
C PHE A 67 20.14 12.74 -18.04
N PHE A 68 21.45 12.85 -18.31
CA PHE A 68 22.42 13.50 -17.43
C PHE A 68 23.14 14.59 -18.23
N GLY A 69 22.55 15.79 -18.26
CA GLY A 69 22.95 16.82 -19.21
C GLY A 69 22.66 16.38 -20.64
N THR A 70 23.69 16.29 -21.49
CA THR A 70 23.57 15.79 -22.87
C THR A 70 23.79 14.28 -23.00
N ALA A 71 24.18 13.60 -21.92
CA ALA A 71 24.38 12.16 -21.93
C ALA A 71 23.02 11.44 -21.82
N ILE A 72 22.78 10.51 -22.76
CA ILE A 72 21.60 9.66 -22.78
C ILE A 72 21.99 8.30 -22.19
N ASN A 73 21.17 7.77 -21.28
CA ASN A 73 21.34 6.47 -20.67
C ASN A 73 20.12 5.58 -20.97
N ASP A 74 20.38 4.38 -21.54
CA ASP A 74 19.39 3.37 -21.95
C ASP A 74 19.36 2.14 -21.03
N GLU A 75 19.92 2.22 -19.83
CA GLU A 75 19.99 1.08 -18.90
C GLU A 75 18.63 0.52 -18.51
N ILE A 76 17.58 1.35 -18.49
CA ILE A 76 16.22 0.88 -18.20
C ILE A 76 15.73 -0.06 -19.31
N GLU A 77 15.92 0.30 -20.57
CA GLU A 77 15.60 -0.60 -21.69
C GLU A 77 16.44 -1.88 -21.60
N ARG A 78 17.76 -1.74 -21.43
CA ARG A 78 18.69 -2.86 -21.59
C ARG A 78 18.72 -3.81 -20.40
N LYS A 79 18.71 -3.30 -19.17
CA LYS A 79 18.86 -4.09 -17.95
C LYS A 79 17.51 -4.45 -17.34
N LEU A 80 16.61 -3.48 -17.20
CA LEU A 80 15.30 -3.72 -16.58
C LEU A 80 14.35 -4.41 -17.56
N PHE A 81 13.98 -3.74 -18.66
CA PHE A 81 13.02 -4.32 -19.61
C PHE A 81 13.60 -5.50 -20.38
N GLY A 82 14.91 -5.54 -20.63
CA GLY A 82 15.57 -6.71 -21.20
C GLY A 82 15.38 -7.98 -20.36
N ASP A 83 15.54 -7.89 -19.03
CA ASP A 83 15.31 -9.01 -18.12
C ASP A 83 13.81 -9.38 -18.02
N VAL A 84 12.96 -8.37 -17.79
CA VAL A 84 11.51 -8.56 -17.68
C VAL A 84 10.92 -9.17 -18.97
N ASP A 85 11.38 -8.74 -20.15
CA ASP A 85 10.90 -9.27 -21.43
C ASP A 85 11.39 -10.70 -21.67
N GLY A 86 12.63 -11.02 -21.27
CA GLY A 86 13.16 -12.38 -21.35
C GLY A 86 12.34 -13.36 -20.51
N ARG A 87 12.19 -13.06 -19.22
CA ARG A 87 11.40 -13.89 -18.29
C ARG A 87 9.91 -13.91 -18.64
N GLY A 88 9.36 -12.75 -19.03
CA GLY A 88 7.96 -12.61 -19.45
C GLY A 88 7.61 -13.42 -20.70
N ALA A 89 8.53 -13.55 -21.66
CA ALA A 89 8.31 -14.38 -22.84
C ALA A 89 8.09 -15.86 -22.51
N ASP A 90 8.88 -16.38 -21.56
CA ASP A 90 8.75 -17.76 -21.10
C ASP A 90 7.50 -17.95 -20.24
N ALA A 91 7.19 -17.00 -19.37
CA ALA A 91 5.97 -17.03 -18.55
C ALA A 91 4.69 -17.00 -19.40
N VAL A 92 4.58 -16.09 -20.38
CA VAL A 92 3.42 -16.05 -21.28
C VAL A 92 3.30 -17.35 -22.11
N ARG A 93 4.43 -17.96 -22.49
CA ARG A 93 4.41 -19.27 -23.18
C ARG A 93 3.89 -20.38 -22.26
N ALA A 94 4.32 -20.41 -21.00
CA ALA A 94 3.85 -21.38 -20.01
C ALA A 94 2.33 -21.29 -19.83
N PHE A 95 1.79 -20.09 -19.59
CA PHE A 95 0.36 -19.88 -19.39
C PHE A 95 -0.49 -20.04 -20.66
N ALA A 96 0.09 -19.91 -21.85
CA ALA A 96 -0.59 -20.30 -23.08
C ALA A 96 -0.75 -21.83 -23.19
N GLY A 97 0.21 -22.61 -22.66
CA GLY A 97 0.17 -24.08 -22.60
C GLY A 97 -0.69 -24.63 -21.46
N LEU A 98 -0.58 -25.95 -21.24
CA LEU A 98 -1.34 -26.73 -20.23
C LEU A 98 -0.47 -27.33 -19.12
N ASP A 99 0.82 -27.00 -19.06
CA ASP A 99 1.76 -27.56 -18.07
C ASP A 99 1.68 -26.77 -16.75
N GLU A 100 0.98 -27.35 -15.77
CA GLU A 100 0.82 -26.78 -14.43
C GLU A 100 2.15 -26.59 -13.68
N SER A 101 3.16 -27.43 -13.94
CA SER A 101 4.50 -27.25 -13.32
C SER A 101 5.18 -26.02 -13.88
N ALA A 102 5.06 -25.79 -15.18
CA ALA A 102 5.53 -24.56 -15.82
C ALA A 102 4.75 -23.33 -15.33
N TRP A 103 3.43 -23.44 -15.08
CA TRP A 103 2.64 -22.36 -14.49
C TRP A 103 3.12 -21.99 -13.10
N HIS A 104 3.29 -22.98 -12.22
CA HIS A 104 3.79 -22.77 -10.86
C HIS A 104 5.14 -22.05 -10.87
N SER A 105 6.08 -22.54 -11.71
CA SER A 105 7.45 -22.02 -11.79
C SER A 105 7.52 -20.59 -12.36
N ASN A 106 6.50 -20.16 -13.12
CA ASN A 106 6.46 -18.84 -13.77
C ASN A 106 5.37 -17.93 -13.19
N PHE A 107 4.70 -18.30 -12.10
CA PHE A 107 3.51 -17.61 -11.61
C PHE A 107 3.78 -16.14 -11.26
N GLU A 108 4.80 -15.88 -10.43
CA GLU A 108 5.17 -14.52 -10.04
C GLU A 108 5.66 -13.70 -11.24
N THR A 109 6.55 -14.28 -12.06
CA THR A 109 7.04 -13.66 -13.30
C THR A 109 5.91 -13.27 -14.26
N PHE A 110 4.86 -14.09 -14.37
CA PHE A 110 3.73 -13.82 -15.24
C PHE A 110 2.95 -12.57 -14.81
N PHE A 111 2.62 -12.47 -13.52
CA PHE A 111 1.91 -11.30 -13.00
C PHE A 111 2.80 -10.05 -12.92
N GLU A 112 4.09 -10.19 -12.62
CA GLU A 112 5.06 -9.09 -12.74
C GLU A 112 5.08 -8.55 -14.17
N TYR A 113 5.20 -9.44 -15.16
CA TYR A 113 5.23 -9.03 -16.56
C TYR A 113 3.97 -8.29 -16.99
N ILE A 114 2.77 -8.77 -16.60
CA ILE A 114 1.50 -8.11 -16.90
C ILE A 114 1.46 -6.71 -16.26
N ASP A 115 1.84 -6.59 -14.98
CA ASP A 115 1.85 -5.30 -14.27
C ASP A 115 2.79 -4.30 -14.95
N VAL A 116 4.02 -4.72 -15.24
CA VAL A 116 5.02 -3.91 -15.94
C VAL A 116 4.54 -3.56 -17.35
N GLN A 117 3.94 -4.51 -18.06
CA GLN A 117 3.42 -4.31 -19.41
C GLN A 117 2.30 -3.27 -19.45
N LYS A 118 1.49 -3.14 -18.40
CA LYS A 118 0.51 -2.06 -18.26
C LYS A 118 1.21 -0.71 -18.04
N LEU A 119 2.14 -0.66 -17.08
CA LEU A 119 2.82 0.56 -16.63
C LEU A 119 3.72 1.18 -17.70
N ARG A 120 4.43 0.36 -18.47
CA ARG A 120 5.47 0.84 -19.42
C ARG A 120 4.93 1.53 -20.67
N THR A 121 3.64 1.38 -20.96
CA THR A 121 3.04 2.02 -22.15
C THR A 121 2.98 3.54 -22.01
N PRO A 122 2.86 4.31 -23.10
CA PRO A 122 2.67 5.76 -23.00
C PRO A 122 1.46 6.13 -22.12
N LYS A 123 0.34 5.42 -22.25
CA LYS A 123 -0.84 5.59 -21.37
C LYS A 123 -0.50 5.32 -19.90
N GLY A 124 0.25 4.26 -19.59
CA GLY A 124 0.67 3.93 -18.22
C GLY A 124 1.61 4.97 -17.61
N LEU A 125 2.60 5.44 -18.38
CA LEU A 125 3.53 6.48 -17.93
C LEU A 125 2.85 7.84 -17.77
N ASP A 126 1.92 8.20 -18.65
CA ASP A 126 1.17 9.45 -18.54
C ASP A 126 0.16 9.39 -17.38
N TRP A 127 -0.39 8.21 -17.06
CA TRP A 127 -1.14 7.99 -15.82
C TRP A 127 -0.27 8.22 -14.58
N LEU A 128 0.97 7.71 -14.56
CA LEU A 128 1.89 7.94 -13.44
C LEU A 128 2.27 9.42 -13.29
N LYS A 129 2.55 10.12 -14.40
CA LYS A 129 2.77 11.58 -14.41
C LYS A 129 1.56 12.35 -13.90
N LYS A 130 0.34 11.89 -14.17
CA LYS A 130 -0.87 12.53 -13.64
C LYS A 130 -0.95 12.45 -12.11
N GLN A 131 -0.47 11.36 -11.51
CA GLN A 131 -0.41 11.22 -10.05
C GLN A 131 0.67 12.13 -9.43
N TYR A 132 1.76 12.38 -10.16
CA TYR A 132 2.88 13.19 -9.72
C TYR A 132 3.31 14.18 -10.82
N PRO A 133 2.64 15.35 -10.93
CA PRO A 133 2.82 16.26 -12.07
C PRO A 133 4.22 16.88 -12.21
N GLU A 134 5.00 16.89 -11.12
CA GLU A 134 6.30 17.57 -11.05
C GLU A 134 7.49 16.65 -11.38
N LEU A 135 7.26 15.35 -11.66
CA LEU A 135 8.35 14.42 -11.94
C LEU A 135 9.08 14.80 -13.24
N SER A 136 10.39 14.97 -13.13
CA SER A 136 11.28 14.93 -14.30
C SER A 136 11.25 13.55 -14.97
N GLN A 137 11.77 13.46 -16.19
CA GLN A 137 11.88 12.16 -16.88
C GLN A 137 12.68 11.13 -16.07
N ASN A 138 13.74 11.54 -15.36
CA ASN A 138 14.54 10.63 -14.55
C ASN A 138 13.76 10.15 -13.31
N GLU A 139 13.05 11.05 -12.64
CA GLU A 139 12.23 10.70 -11.47
C GLU A 139 11.05 9.81 -11.88
N LEU A 140 10.39 10.10 -13.00
CA LEU A 140 9.34 9.23 -13.54
C LEU A 140 9.83 7.80 -13.76
N MET A 141 11.04 7.65 -14.29
CA MET A 141 11.64 6.35 -14.52
C MET A 141 12.00 5.62 -13.22
N LEU A 142 12.38 6.34 -12.16
CA LEU A 142 12.59 5.79 -10.83
C LEU A 142 11.25 5.36 -10.20
N GLU A 143 10.23 6.20 -10.29
CA GLU A 143 8.89 5.90 -9.76
C GLU A 143 8.27 4.69 -10.46
N MET A 144 8.35 4.61 -11.79
CA MET A 144 7.87 3.45 -12.56
C MET A 144 8.51 2.14 -12.09
N GLN A 145 9.81 2.17 -11.76
CA GLN A 145 10.51 1.00 -11.21
C GLN A 145 10.04 0.67 -9.78
N GLY A 146 9.76 1.69 -8.98
CA GLY A 146 9.29 1.57 -7.61
C GLY A 146 7.91 0.94 -7.52
N ILE A 147 6.99 1.31 -8.42
CA ILE A 147 5.60 0.86 -8.36
C ILE A 147 5.32 -0.48 -9.05
N ARG A 148 6.33 -1.19 -9.58
CA ARG A 148 6.12 -2.54 -10.13
C ARG A 148 5.50 -3.47 -9.07
N PHE A 149 4.68 -4.41 -9.50
CA PHE A 149 3.84 -5.29 -8.66
C PHE A 149 2.60 -4.60 -8.05
N LEU A 150 2.23 -3.41 -8.53
CA LEU A 150 1.11 -2.63 -7.97
C LEU A 150 -0.18 -3.44 -7.89
N ASN A 151 -0.52 -4.15 -8.97
CA ASN A 151 -1.83 -4.80 -9.11
C ASN A 151 -1.81 -6.30 -8.83
N CYS A 152 -0.64 -6.89 -8.57
CA CYS A 152 -0.47 -8.34 -8.50
C CYS A 152 -1.36 -8.96 -7.43
N THR A 153 -1.40 -8.42 -6.22
CA THR A 153 -2.24 -8.96 -5.13
C THR A 153 -3.73 -8.95 -5.48
N ILE A 154 -4.23 -7.90 -6.13
CA ILE A 154 -5.64 -7.81 -6.53
C ILE A 154 -5.95 -8.87 -7.59
N TRP A 155 -5.07 -9.03 -8.58
CA TRP A 155 -5.23 -10.00 -9.65
C TRP A 155 -5.15 -11.46 -9.17
N THR A 156 -4.20 -11.77 -8.30
CA THR A 156 -3.96 -13.15 -7.85
C THR A 156 -5.02 -13.67 -6.89
N THR A 157 -5.65 -12.78 -6.11
CA THR A 157 -6.79 -13.09 -5.22
C THR A 157 -8.15 -13.05 -5.94
N GLY A 158 -8.18 -12.69 -7.22
CA GLY A 158 -9.36 -12.76 -8.07
C GLY A 158 -9.56 -14.12 -8.74
N VAL A 159 -10.63 -14.23 -9.51
CA VAL A 159 -10.88 -15.36 -10.41
C VAL A 159 -10.00 -15.20 -11.64
N ARG A 160 -9.23 -16.25 -11.94
CA ARG A 160 -8.28 -16.30 -13.06
C ARG A 160 -8.79 -17.27 -14.12
N GLU A 161 -9.11 -16.75 -15.30
CA GLU A 161 -9.61 -17.54 -16.42
C GLU A 161 -8.73 -17.34 -17.66
N ILE A 162 -8.43 -18.41 -18.38
CA ILE A 162 -7.83 -18.36 -19.71
C ILE A 162 -8.82 -18.99 -20.69
N VAL A 163 -9.42 -18.14 -21.53
CA VAL A 163 -10.37 -18.56 -22.56
C VAL A 163 -9.64 -18.93 -23.85
N SER A 164 -10.16 -19.91 -24.58
CA SER A 164 -9.64 -20.35 -25.88
C SER A 164 -10.49 -19.79 -27.03
N ALA A 165 -9.85 -19.38 -28.11
CA ALA A 165 -10.43 -19.00 -29.39
C ALA A 165 -10.00 -19.96 -30.51
N GLU A 166 -9.44 -21.13 -30.18
CA GLU A 166 -8.89 -22.08 -31.16
C GLU A 166 -9.92 -22.49 -32.23
N LYS A 167 -11.20 -22.62 -31.84
CA LYS A 167 -12.31 -22.97 -32.73
C LYS A 167 -12.94 -21.77 -33.44
N ALA A 168 -12.65 -20.55 -33.01
CA ALA A 168 -13.10 -19.33 -33.66
C ALA A 168 -12.26 -19.05 -34.91
N THR A 169 -12.91 -18.52 -35.95
CA THR A 169 -12.25 -18.00 -37.15
C THR A 169 -11.65 -16.61 -36.89
N VAL A 170 -12.29 -15.81 -36.04
CA VAL A 170 -11.77 -14.53 -35.54
C VAL A 170 -10.81 -14.79 -34.38
N LYS A 171 -9.67 -14.10 -34.36
CA LYS A 171 -8.65 -14.23 -33.32
C LYS A 171 -8.45 -12.92 -32.56
N PHE A 172 -7.82 -13.01 -31.38
CA PHE A 172 -7.55 -11.84 -30.56
C PHE A 172 -6.57 -10.87 -31.23
N ILE A 173 -6.78 -9.57 -31.02
CA ILE A 173 -5.88 -8.50 -31.48
C ILE A 173 -4.88 -8.08 -30.40
N VAL A 174 -3.81 -7.39 -30.82
CA VAL A 174 -2.88 -6.72 -29.92
C VAL A 174 -3.08 -5.20 -29.98
N THR A 175 -2.93 -4.52 -28.86
CA THR A 175 -3.09 -3.06 -28.74
C THR A 175 -1.82 -2.41 -28.21
N ASP A 176 -1.75 -1.08 -28.31
CA ASP A 176 -0.69 -0.29 -27.69
C ASP A 176 -0.82 -0.14 -26.16
N HIS A 177 -1.89 -0.67 -25.58
CA HIS A 177 -2.10 -0.83 -24.14
C HIS A 177 -2.68 -2.23 -23.85
N PRO A 178 -1.87 -3.30 -23.99
CA PRO A 178 -2.38 -4.67 -24.11
C PRO A 178 -3.05 -5.21 -22.84
N VAL A 179 -2.73 -4.64 -21.67
CA VAL A 179 -3.38 -4.98 -20.39
C VAL A 179 -4.58 -4.05 -20.19
N THR A 180 -5.72 -4.48 -20.72
CA THR A 180 -6.93 -3.67 -20.85
C THR A 180 -7.85 -3.86 -19.66
N ILE A 181 -8.39 -2.77 -19.11
CA ILE A 181 -9.39 -2.83 -18.03
C ILE A 181 -10.77 -2.54 -18.59
N TYR A 182 -11.70 -3.44 -18.29
CA TYR A 182 -13.12 -3.31 -18.59
C TYR A 182 -13.90 -3.16 -17.29
N ASN A 183 -14.82 -2.21 -17.24
CA ASN A 183 -15.86 -2.17 -16.23
C ASN A 183 -17.15 -1.74 -16.93
N HIS A 184 -18.21 -2.52 -16.72
CA HIS A 184 -19.46 -2.37 -17.48
C HIS A 184 -20.21 -1.08 -17.16
N ALA A 185 -19.97 -0.48 -15.97
CA ALA A 185 -20.55 0.80 -15.58
C ALA A 185 -19.72 2.02 -16.02
N THR A 186 -18.51 1.82 -16.55
CA THR A 186 -17.63 2.90 -16.99
C THR A 186 -17.26 2.72 -18.47
N PRO A 187 -18.07 3.21 -19.42
CA PRO A 187 -17.69 3.22 -20.84
C PRO A 187 -16.48 4.13 -21.09
N PRO A 188 -15.78 4.01 -22.24
CA PRO A 188 -14.67 4.91 -22.59
C PRO A 188 -15.05 6.40 -22.65
N SER A 189 -16.33 6.71 -22.86
CA SER A 189 -16.87 8.07 -22.84
C SER A 189 -17.10 8.63 -21.43
N ASP A 190 -16.98 7.82 -20.39
CA ASP A 190 -17.12 8.27 -19.01
C ASP A 190 -15.96 9.22 -18.63
N PRO A 191 -16.23 10.35 -17.96
CA PRO A 191 -15.18 11.28 -17.53
C PRO A 191 -14.07 10.62 -16.68
N ARG A 192 -14.39 9.57 -15.92
CA ARG A 192 -13.41 8.81 -15.12
C ARG A 192 -12.44 7.99 -15.98
N CYS A 193 -12.76 7.82 -17.26
CA CYS A 193 -11.95 7.12 -18.26
C CYS A 193 -11.28 8.11 -19.24
N SER A 194 -11.31 9.42 -18.95
CA SER A 194 -10.59 10.40 -19.75
C SER A 194 -9.11 10.08 -19.75
N TYR A 195 -8.48 10.08 -20.93
CA TYR A 195 -7.06 9.80 -21.04
C TYR A 195 -6.24 10.64 -20.02
N PRO A 196 -5.30 10.02 -19.28
CA PRO A 196 -4.76 8.66 -19.43
C PRO A 196 -5.49 7.56 -18.63
N ASP A 197 -6.62 7.87 -17.99
CA ASP A 197 -7.23 6.98 -17.00
C ASP A 197 -7.98 5.78 -17.61
N ASP A 198 -8.13 4.76 -16.77
CA ASP A 198 -9.01 3.61 -16.93
C ASP A 198 -9.74 3.40 -15.59
N PRO A 199 -10.86 2.65 -15.56
CA PRO A 199 -11.46 2.29 -14.27
C PRO A 199 -10.45 1.57 -13.39
N ALA A 200 -10.49 1.84 -12.08
CA ALA A 200 -9.57 1.21 -11.15
C ALA A 200 -9.77 -0.32 -11.14
N ILE A 201 -8.67 -1.06 -11.11
CA ILE A 201 -8.67 -2.53 -11.04
C ILE A 201 -9.32 -3.02 -9.74
N ALA A 202 -9.27 -2.19 -8.69
CA ALA A 202 -9.89 -2.42 -7.39
C ALA A 202 -11.43 -2.40 -7.42
N LEU A 203 -12.09 -1.81 -8.43
CA LEU A 203 -13.56 -1.76 -8.45
C LEU A 203 -14.13 -3.17 -8.67
N LYS A 204 -15.17 -3.57 -7.94
CA LYS A 204 -15.78 -4.91 -8.02
C LYS A 204 -16.10 -5.30 -9.46
N GLY A 205 -16.70 -4.41 -10.24
CA GLY A 205 -17.08 -4.66 -11.63
C GLY A 205 -15.93 -4.63 -12.65
N SER A 206 -14.69 -4.35 -12.22
CA SER A 206 -13.52 -4.30 -13.10
C SER A 206 -13.00 -5.70 -13.42
N GLN A 207 -12.70 -5.90 -14.71
CA GLN A 207 -12.09 -7.11 -15.25
C GLN A 207 -10.86 -6.72 -16.07
N THR A 208 -9.74 -7.42 -15.85
CA THR A 208 -8.51 -7.21 -16.63
C THR A 208 -8.42 -8.25 -17.74
N ILE A 209 -8.19 -7.78 -18.96
CA ILE A 209 -8.14 -8.58 -20.18
C ILE A 209 -6.73 -8.48 -20.75
N PHE A 210 -6.09 -9.63 -20.99
CA PHE A 210 -4.75 -9.70 -21.56
C PHE A 210 -4.64 -10.88 -22.55
N PRO A 211 -4.67 -10.63 -23.86
CA PRO A 211 -4.41 -11.66 -24.87
C PRO A 211 -3.04 -12.31 -24.69
N LEU A 212 -2.96 -13.63 -24.66
CA LEU A 212 -1.68 -14.38 -24.60
C LEU A 212 -1.15 -14.71 -26.00
N GLY A 213 -1.97 -14.48 -27.02
CA GLY A 213 -1.73 -14.75 -28.43
C GLY A 213 -3.07 -14.71 -29.20
N PRO A 214 -3.10 -15.21 -30.44
CA PRO A 214 -4.32 -15.20 -31.26
C PRO A 214 -5.43 -16.08 -30.69
N ASP A 215 -5.06 -17.18 -30.02
CA ASP A 215 -6.00 -18.22 -29.59
C ASP A 215 -6.32 -18.22 -28.10
N HIS A 216 -5.59 -17.47 -27.28
CA HIS A 216 -5.74 -17.54 -25.83
C HIS A 216 -5.78 -16.14 -25.22
N CYS A 217 -6.70 -15.90 -24.29
CA CYS A 217 -6.82 -14.63 -23.59
C CYS A 217 -7.02 -14.86 -22.09
N LEU A 218 -6.26 -14.14 -21.27
CA LEU A 218 -6.43 -14.09 -19.83
C LEU A 218 -7.54 -13.08 -19.48
N ILE A 219 -8.48 -13.50 -18.65
CA ILE A 219 -9.51 -12.68 -18.04
C ILE A 219 -9.37 -12.81 -16.52
N LEU A 220 -9.16 -11.68 -15.84
CA LEU A 220 -9.08 -11.59 -14.39
C LEU A 220 -10.31 -10.86 -13.87
N THR A 221 -11.06 -11.50 -12.98
CA THR A 221 -12.33 -10.98 -12.47
C THR A 221 -12.28 -10.90 -10.95
N ASN A 222 -12.68 -9.77 -10.36
CA ASN A 222 -12.75 -9.66 -8.91
C ASN A 222 -13.75 -10.67 -8.33
N LEU A 223 -13.38 -11.33 -7.22
CA LEU A 223 -14.10 -12.48 -6.67
C LEU A 223 -15.57 -12.18 -6.37
N GLU A 224 -15.85 -11.00 -5.78
CA GLU A 224 -17.20 -10.57 -5.42
C GLU A 224 -18.10 -10.47 -6.65
N TYR A 225 -17.60 -9.87 -7.74
CA TYR A 225 -18.37 -9.74 -8.98
C TYR A 225 -18.51 -11.06 -9.75
N ALA A 226 -17.51 -11.95 -9.65
CA ALA A 226 -17.63 -13.30 -10.21
C ALA A 226 -18.73 -14.12 -9.50
N LYS A 227 -18.85 -13.98 -8.18
CA LYS A 227 -19.88 -14.67 -7.37
C LYS A 227 -21.25 -14.01 -7.50
N ASP A 228 -21.29 -12.67 -7.51
CA ASP A 228 -22.49 -11.85 -7.57
C ASP A 228 -22.37 -10.80 -8.70
N PRO A 229 -22.88 -11.12 -9.90
CA PRO A 229 -22.85 -10.20 -11.05
C PRO A 229 -23.70 -8.93 -10.87
N ASP A 230 -24.54 -8.87 -9.83
CA ASP A 230 -25.41 -7.72 -9.52
C ASP A 230 -24.78 -6.77 -8.47
N ALA A 231 -23.62 -7.12 -7.92
CA ALA A 231 -22.85 -6.26 -7.02
C ALA A 231 -22.54 -4.90 -7.65
N ASP A 232 -22.48 -3.84 -6.84
CA ASP A 232 -22.19 -2.48 -7.32
C ASP A 232 -20.83 -2.45 -8.03
N PRO A 233 -20.79 -2.19 -9.35
CA PRO A 233 -19.56 -2.25 -10.12
C PRO A 233 -18.59 -1.11 -9.83
N LEU A 234 -19.03 -0.06 -9.14
CA LEU A 234 -18.25 1.14 -8.82
C LEU A 234 -17.77 1.17 -7.37
N GLU A 235 -18.12 0.17 -6.56
CA GLU A 235 -17.56 0.01 -5.23
C GLU A 235 -16.19 -0.67 -5.30
N ASP A 236 -15.25 -0.27 -4.43
CA ASP A 236 -14.01 -1.02 -4.25
C ASP A 236 -14.33 -2.44 -3.75
N ARG A 237 -13.56 -3.41 -4.24
CA ARG A 237 -13.60 -4.76 -3.71
C ARG A 237 -13.18 -4.78 -2.25
N THR A 238 -13.65 -5.81 -1.54
CA THR A 238 -13.19 -6.09 -0.18
C THR A 238 -11.67 -6.31 -0.19
N PHE A 239 -10.98 -5.58 0.69
CA PHE A 239 -9.53 -5.68 0.90
C PHE A 239 -8.70 -5.40 -0.37
N ALA A 240 -8.99 -4.30 -1.07
CA ALA A 240 -8.29 -3.82 -2.27
C ALA A 240 -6.87 -3.26 -1.99
N ARG A 241 -5.98 -4.07 -1.39
CA ARG A 241 -4.63 -3.66 -1.00
C ARG A 241 -3.60 -3.96 -2.09
N ASN A 242 -2.74 -2.99 -2.36
CA ASN A 242 -1.54 -3.17 -3.17
C ASN A 242 -0.40 -3.73 -2.32
N TYR A 243 0.53 -4.46 -2.95
CA TYR A 243 1.77 -4.99 -2.31
C TYR A 243 1.59 -5.86 -1.07
N ARG A 244 0.37 -6.28 -0.73
CA ARG A 244 0.13 -7.14 0.42
C ARG A 244 0.59 -8.56 0.11
N PRO A 245 1.45 -9.17 0.96
CA PRO A 245 1.77 -10.58 0.85
C PRO A 245 0.50 -11.43 0.99
N THR A 246 0.27 -12.34 0.06
CA THR A 246 -0.89 -13.22 0.05
C THR A 246 -0.48 -14.62 -0.41
N MET A 247 -1.16 -15.64 0.11
CA MET A 247 -1.03 -17.01 -0.33
C MET A 247 -2.17 -17.36 -1.31
N VAL A 248 -1.79 -17.86 -2.48
CA VAL A 248 -2.73 -18.28 -3.52
C VAL A 248 -2.25 -19.57 -4.17
N SER A 249 -3.18 -20.36 -4.69
CA SER A 249 -2.82 -21.47 -5.58
C SER A 249 -2.28 -20.92 -6.89
N THR A 250 -1.11 -21.41 -7.32
CA THR A 250 -0.46 -20.98 -8.56
C THR A 250 -0.98 -21.69 -9.80
N ILE A 251 -1.77 -22.75 -9.64
CA ILE A 251 -2.26 -23.60 -10.73
C ILE A 251 -3.78 -23.46 -10.97
N ASP A 252 -4.50 -22.82 -10.05
CA ASP A 252 -5.94 -22.61 -10.19
C ASP A 252 -6.27 -21.55 -11.25
N PHE A 253 -6.49 -22.04 -12.47
CA PHE A 253 -7.01 -21.29 -13.62
C PHE A 253 -8.22 -22.01 -14.21
N ILE A 254 -9.27 -21.26 -14.52
CA ILE A 254 -10.40 -21.76 -15.32
C ILE A 254 -9.97 -21.77 -16.77
N ARG A 255 -10.15 -22.91 -17.47
CA ARG A 255 -9.80 -23.06 -18.89
C ARG A 255 -10.86 -23.79 -19.72
N SER A 256 -12.07 -23.94 -19.18
CA SER A 256 -13.14 -24.73 -19.80
C SER A 256 -13.82 -24.03 -20.97
N ARG A 257 -13.75 -22.69 -21.05
CA ARG A 257 -14.44 -21.90 -22.07
C ARG A 257 -13.67 -21.84 -23.39
N VAL A 258 -14.37 -22.21 -24.47
CA VAL A 258 -13.97 -21.97 -25.85
C VAL A 258 -14.95 -20.96 -26.45
N LEU A 259 -14.45 -19.83 -26.92
CA LEU A 259 -15.22 -18.73 -27.46
C LEU A 259 -15.55 -18.94 -28.94
N ASP A 260 -16.69 -18.40 -29.36
CA ASP A 260 -17.06 -18.27 -30.76
C ASP A 260 -16.60 -16.93 -31.36
N ASP A 261 -16.83 -16.74 -32.66
CA ASP A 261 -16.43 -15.52 -33.39
C ASP A 261 -17.07 -14.24 -32.82
N GLN A 262 -18.29 -14.34 -32.32
CA GLN A 262 -19.02 -13.21 -31.75
C GLN A 262 -18.37 -12.79 -30.42
N GLN A 263 -18.09 -13.74 -29.54
CA GLN A 263 -17.46 -13.51 -28.26
C GLN A 263 -16.01 -12.99 -28.39
N VAL A 264 -15.24 -13.51 -29.35
CA VAL A 264 -13.89 -12.98 -29.64
C VAL A 264 -13.98 -11.56 -30.18
N SER A 265 -14.95 -11.26 -31.07
CA SER A 265 -15.17 -9.90 -31.58
C SER A 265 -15.57 -8.92 -30.48
N GLU A 266 -16.38 -9.35 -29.51
CA GLU A 266 -16.76 -8.54 -28.34
C GLU A 266 -15.55 -8.20 -27.46
N ILE A 267 -14.64 -9.15 -27.22
CA ILE A 267 -13.38 -8.88 -26.51
C ILE A 267 -12.50 -7.93 -27.33
N ASN A 268 -12.36 -8.16 -28.63
CA ASN A 268 -11.58 -7.28 -29.52
C ASN A 268 -12.15 -5.85 -29.55
N PHE A 269 -13.47 -5.68 -29.46
CA PHE A 269 -14.10 -4.37 -29.36
C PHE A 269 -13.69 -3.64 -28.08
N ILE A 270 -13.66 -4.33 -26.94
CA ILE A 270 -13.17 -3.77 -25.67
C ILE A 270 -11.69 -3.37 -25.78
N LEU A 271 -10.85 -4.25 -26.32
CA LEU A 271 -9.43 -4.00 -26.53
C LEU A 271 -9.20 -2.75 -27.38
N LYS A 272 -9.88 -2.66 -28.53
CA LYS A 272 -9.80 -1.51 -29.44
C LYS A 272 -10.29 -0.22 -28.77
N ALA A 273 -11.41 -0.27 -28.07
CA ALA A 273 -11.99 0.91 -27.40
C ALA A 273 -11.12 1.46 -26.25
N ARG A 274 -10.23 0.63 -25.68
CA ARG A 274 -9.33 1.00 -24.58
C ARG A 274 -7.89 1.26 -25.02
N ALA A 275 -7.56 0.92 -26.26
CA ALA A 275 -6.30 1.28 -26.89
C ALA A 275 -6.16 2.80 -27.02
N GLN A 276 -4.92 3.31 -27.00
CA GLN A 276 -4.66 4.73 -27.12
C GLN A 276 -4.72 5.18 -28.58
N ARG A 277 -3.97 4.50 -29.45
CA ARG A 277 -3.73 4.95 -30.83
C ARG A 277 -3.59 3.80 -31.82
N HIS A 278 -2.83 2.76 -31.49
CA HIS A 278 -2.54 1.68 -32.41
C HIS A 278 -3.14 0.35 -31.95
N ILE A 279 -3.67 -0.40 -32.90
CA ILE A 279 -4.00 -1.83 -32.75
C ILE A 279 -3.39 -2.62 -33.92
N ALA A 280 -3.20 -3.93 -33.72
CA ALA A 280 -2.70 -4.82 -34.75
C ALA A 280 -3.25 -6.24 -34.69
N ALA A 281 -3.26 -6.91 -35.83
CA ALA A 281 -3.81 -8.24 -36.00
C ALA A 281 -3.12 -9.00 -37.15
N GLY A 282 -3.24 -10.33 -37.12
CA GLY A 282 -2.76 -11.20 -38.20
C GLY A 282 -3.57 -11.08 -39.49
N ARG A 283 -4.81 -10.58 -39.41
CA ARG A 283 -5.67 -10.28 -40.56
C ARG A 283 -6.35 -8.92 -40.38
N GLU A 284 -6.62 -8.26 -41.50
CA GLU A 284 -7.18 -6.90 -41.55
C GLU A 284 -8.62 -6.82 -41.02
N ASP A 285 -9.45 -7.83 -41.32
CA ASP A 285 -10.85 -7.92 -40.91
C ASP A 285 -11.02 -7.91 -39.38
N TRP A 286 -10.07 -8.49 -38.64
CA TRP A 286 -10.11 -8.54 -37.18
C TRP A 286 -9.92 -7.18 -36.50
N LEU A 287 -9.47 -6.15 -37.23
CA LEU A 287 -9.23 -4.79 -36.71
C LEU A 287 -10.51 -3.95 -36.59
N TYR A 288 -11.65 -4.44 -37.08
CA TYR A 288 -12.92 -3.72 -37.14
C TYR A 288 -14.07 -4.46 -36.41
N PRO A 289 -13.90 -4.81 -35.12
CA PRO A 289 -14.92 -5.54 -34.37
C PRO A 289 -16.25 -4.80 -34.25
N GLU A 290 -16.26 -3.47 -34.36
CA GLU A 290 -17.46 -2.63 -34.35
C GLU A 290 -18.45 -2.93 -35.49
N GLY A 291 -17.99 -3.56 -36.58
CA GLY A 291 -18.88 -3.99 -37.67
C GLY A 291 -19.76 -5.20 -37.30
N THR A 292 -19.33 -5.97 -36.30
CA THR A 292 -19.97 -7.23 -35.89
C THR A 292 -20.67 -7.11 -34.53
N VAL A 293 -20.06 -6.37 -33.60
CA VAL A 293 -20.55 -6.24 -32.22
C VAL A 293 -21.76 -5.31 -32.17
N LYS A 294 -22.91 -5.87 -31.73
CA LYS A 294 -24.18 -5.13 -31.57
C LYS A 294 -24.53 -4.81 -30.12
N LYS A 295 -23.87 -5.48 -29.17
CA LYS A 295 -24.10 -5.28 -27.73
C LYS A 295 -23.67 -3.87 -27.32
N SER A 296 -24.43 -3.27 -26.41
CA SER A 296 -24.01 -2.07 -25.71
C SER A 296 -22.79 -2.36 -24.82
N TRP A 297 -22.07 -1.31 -24.40
CA TRP A 297 -20.91 -1.46 -23.52
C TRP A 297 -21.24 -2.26 -22.25
N GLN A 298 -22.41 -2.04 -21.65
CA GLN A 298 -22.84 -2.73 -20.43
C GLN A 298 -23.06 -4.24 -20.65
N GLU A 299 -23.65 -4.63 -21.77
CA GLU A 299 -23.99 -6.02 -22.10
C GLU A 299 -22.75 -6.87 -22.43
N LEU A 300 -21.61 -6.25 -22.78
CA LEU A 300 -20.35 -6.97 -23.01
C LEU A 300 -19.87 -7.75 -21.77
N ARG A 301 -20.40 -7.40 -20.58
CA ARG A 301 -20.08 -8.07 -19.30
C ARG A 301 -20.44 -9.56 -19.32
N GLU A 302 -21.46 -9.94 -20.08
CA GLU A 302 -21.91 -11.32 -20.21
C GLU A 302 -20.83 -12.21 -20.80
N THR A 303 -20.06 -11.67 -21.75
CA THR A 303 -19.00 -12.40 -22.45
C THR A 303 -17.79 -12.64 -21.56
N LEU A 304 -17.56 -11.78 -20.58
CA LEU A 304 -16.44 -11.86 -19.66
C LEU A 304 -16.77 -12.59 -18.35
N GLN A 305 -18.01 -12.99 -18.11
CA GLN A 305 -18.38 -13.67 -16.87
C GLN A 305 -17.76 -15.08 -16.80
N PRO A 306 -16.96 -15.40 -15.77
CA PRO A 306 -16.43 -16.76 -15.59
C PRO A 306 -17.55 -17.80 -15.40
N PRO A 307 -17.33 -19.06 -15.81
CA PRO A 307 -18.30 -20.13 -15.62
C PRO A 307 -18.45 -20.44 -14.13
N ARG A 308 -19.71 -20.46 -13.65
CA ARG A 308 -20.06 -20.74 -12.24
C ARG A 308 -19.45 -22.03 -11.70
N GLU A 309 -19.37 -23.05 -12.54
CA GLU A 309 -18.81 -24.36 -12.23
C GLU A 309 -17.32 -24.32 -11.90
N GLY A 310 -16.57 -23.28 -12.32
CA GLY A 310 -15.15 -23.13 -12.00
C GLY A 310 -14.87 -22.31 -10.74
N LEU A 311 -15.90 -21.63 -10.19
CA LEU A 311 -15.72 -20.67 -9.10
C LEU A 311 -15.39 -21.32 -7.75
N TYR A 312 -15.69 -22.61 -7.55
CA TYR A 312 -15.37 -23.33 -6.32
C TYR A 312 -13.87 -23.40 -6.00
N ARG A 313 -13.01 -23.15 -7.00
CA ARG A 313 -11.55 -23.10 -6.86
C ARG A 313 -11.04 -21.77 -6.27
N PHE A 314 -11.91 -20.76 -6.16
CA PHE A 314 -11.52 -19.41 -5.75
C PHE A 314 -12.29 -18.97 -4.49
N GLY A 315 -11.60 -18.24 -3.62
CA GLY A 315 -12.11 -17.83 -2.32
C GLY A 315 -12.01 -18.94 -1.27
N GLY A 316 -12.90 -18.89 -0.27
CA GLY A 316 -12.82 -19.77 0.90
C GLY A 316 -11.75 -19.33 1.91
N GLU A 317 -11.57 -20.13 2.95
CA GLU A 317 -10.54 -19.90 3.96
C GLU A 317 -9.36 -20.86 3.72
N MET A 318 -8.14 -20.37 3.92
CA MET A 318 -6.91 -21.13 3.80
C MET A 318 -6.23 -21.24 5.16
N TYR A 319 -5.77 -22.45 5.49
CA TYR A 319 -4.95 -22.72 6.66
C TYR A 319 -3.69 -23.47 6.19
N ALA A 320 -2.51 -22.95 6.52
CA ALA A 320 -1.23 -23.56 6.17
C ALA A 320 -0.38 -23.73 7.44
N SER A 321 -0.02 -24.98 7.77
CA SER A 321 0.88 -25.28 8.88
C SER A 321 2.33 -25.30 8.41
N TYR A 322 3.23 -24.70 9.19
CA TYR A 322 4.66 -24.73 8.96
C TYR A 322 5.35 -25.69 9.93
N ASP A 323 6.57 -26.11 9.60
CA ASP A 323 7.41 -26.98 10.47
C ASP A 323 7.69 -26.35 11.85
N SER A 324 7.60 -25.02 11.95
CA SER A 324 7.70 -24.29 13.22
C SER A 324 6.48 -24.46 14.14
N GLY A 325 5.40 -25.09 13.68
CA GLY A 325 4.10 -25.16 14.36
C GLY A 325 3.23 -23.91 14.16
N HIS A 326 3.73 -22.88 13.47
CA HIS A 326 2.90 -21.73 13.08
C HIS A 326 1.82 -22.17 12.09
N VAL A 327 0.61 -21.66 12.28
CA VAL A 327 -0.50 -21.82 11.32
C VAL A 327 -0.81 -20.46 10.72
N HIS A 328 -0.60 -20.34 9.42
CA HIS A 328 -1.08 -19.20 8.65
C HIS A 328 -2.55 -19.38 8.34
N TYR A 329 -3.34 -18.35 8.60
CA TYR A 329 -4.73 -18.23 8.18
C TYR A 329 -4.83 -17.16 7.10
N GLN A 330 -5.70 -17.38 6.13
CA GLN A 330 -6.12 -16.36 5.18
C GLN A 330 -7.60 -16.54 4.84
N ASP A 331 -8.36 -15.45 4.77
CA ASP A 331 -9.72 -15.49 4.24
C ASP A 331 -9.77 -15.37 2.71
N GLU A 332 -10.99 -15.34 2.16
CA GLU A 332 -11.21 -15.35 0.72
C GLU A 332 -10.70 -14.10 -0.01
N PHE A 333 -10.39 -13.03 0.72
CA PHE A 333 -9.92 -11.76 0.17
C PHE A 333 -8.42 -11.53 0.41
N GLY A 334 -7.74 -12.42 1.14
CA GLY A 334 -6.32 -12.26 1.43
C GLY A 334 -6.00 -11.75 2.83
N ARG A 335 -6.99 -11.61 3.72
CA ARG A 335 -6.77 -11.11 5.08
C ARG A 335 -6.25 -12.22 5.99
N SER A 336 -5.19 -11.95 6.74
CA SER A 336 -4.61 -12.88 7.71
C SER A 336 -5.37 -12.94 9.04
N GLU A 337 -6.39 -12.09 9.21
CA GLU A 337 -7.33 -12.14 10.33
C GLU A 337 -8.71 -11.64 9.88
N LYS A 338 -9.76 -12.10 10.57
CA LYS A 338 -11.13 -11.63 10.30
C LYS A 338 -11.32 -10.19 10.78
N PRO A 339 -12.19 -9.40 10.13
CA PRO A 339 -12.58 -8.08 10.62
C PRO A 339 -13.08 -8.15 12.05
N ARG A 340 -12.58 -7.25 12.90
CA ARG A 340 -12.95 -7.21 14.31
C ARG A 340 -14.28 -6.47 14.46
N PRO A 341 -15.36 -7.10 14.96
CA PRO A 341 -16.69 -6.48 14.98
C PRO A 341 -16.74 -5.15 15.74
N PHE A 342 -15.97 -5.00 16.80
CA PHE A 342 -15.93 -3.77 17.61
C PHE A 342 -15.27 -2.57 16.89
N LEU A 343 -14.58 -2.80 15.78
CA LEU A 343 -14.02 -1.73 14.92
C LEU A 343 -14.95 -1.36 13.76
N GLN A 344 -16.00 -2.13 13.51
CA GLN A 344 -16.97 -1.85 12.46
C GLN A 344 -18.06 -0.91 12.96
N LYS A 345 -18.64 -0.15 12.03
CA LYS A 345 -19.77 0.76 12.26
C LYS A 345 -20.93 0.35 11.37
N GLU A 346 -22.13 0.44 11.93
CA GLU A 346 -23.34 0.34 11.15
C GLU A 346 -23.56 1.66 10.40
N LEU A 347 -23.78 1.56 9.09
CA LEU A 347 -24.13 2.72 8.28
C LEU A 347 -25.54 3.19 8.65
N PRO A 348 -25.77 4.51 8.70
CA PRO A 348 -27.10 5.02 9.00
C PRO A 348 -28.07 4.66 7.86
N ALA A 349 -29.24 4.11 8.22
CA ALA A 349 -30.28 3.71 7.26
C ALA A 349 -30.91 4.90 6.53
N SER A 350 -30.63 6.13 6.96
CA SER A 350 -31.12 7.37 6.35
C SER A 350 -30.02 8.44 6.37
N PRO A 351 -30.04 9.42 5.46
CA PRO A 351 -29.09 10.52 5.48
C PRO A 351 -29.08 11.24 6.84
N LEU A 352 -27.89 11.58 7.32
CA LEU A 352 -27.74 12.32 8.57
C LEU A 352 -28.25 13.76 8.45
N ASN A 353 -28.88 14.26 9.51
CA ASN A 353 -29.23 15.68 9.62
C ASN A 353 -27.96 16.51 9.91
N PRO A 354 -27.93 17.80 9.54
CA PRO A 354 -26.77 18.66 9.79
C PRO A 354 -26.30 18.75 11.25
N LYS A 355 -27.20 18.50 12.22
CA LYS A 355 -26.91 18.55 13.66
C LYS A 355 -26.44 17.21 14.23
N ASP A 356 -26.61 16.11 13.51
CA ASP A 356 -26.23 14.77 13.96
C ASP A 356 -24.70 14.67 14.04
N VAL A 357 -24.20 13.75 14.88
CA VAL A 357 -22.76 13.47 14.95
C VAL A 357 -22.31 12.88 13.62
N CYS A 358 -21.20 13.36 13.08
CA CYS A 358 -20.70 12.87 11.80
C CYS A 358 -20.24 11.41 11.90
N GLY A 359 -20.63 10.58 10.93
CA GLY A 359 -20.23 9.17 10.85
C GLY A 359 -18.73 8.93 10.70
N CYS A 360 -17.95 9.93 10.27
CA CYS A 360 -16.50 9.82 10.12
C CYS A 360 -15.72 9.77 11.44
N GLY A 361 -16.39 9.97 12.60
CA GLY A 361 -15.74 9.88 13.92
C GLY A 361 -14.93 11.10 14.36
N SER A 362 -14.99 12.21 13.62
CA SER A 362 -14.32 13.47 13.96
C SER A 362 -14.77 14.07 15.29
N GLY A 363 -15.96 13.73 15.78
CA GLY A 363 -16.60 14.38 16.93
C GLY A 363 -17.33 15.68 16.57
N VAL A 364 -17.27 16.11 15.31
CA VAL A 364 -17.96 17.30 14.80
C VAL A 364 -19.34 16.93 14.25
N ARG A 365 -20.26 17.90 14.23
CA ARG A 365 -21.58 17.75 13.60
C ARG A 365 -21.46 17.53 12.09
N PHE A 366 -22.34 16.69 11.53
CA PHE A 366 -22.32 16.29 10.12
C PHE A 366 -22.31 17.50 9.17
N GLY A 367 -23.15 18.51 9.40
CA GLY A 367 -23.25 19.69 8.55
C GLY A 367 -22.00 20.57 8.52
N GLN A 368 -21.12 20.44 9.51
CA GLN A 368 -19.83 21.15 9.59
C GLN A 368 -18.64 20.24 9.25
N CYS A 369 -18.89 18.97 8.91
CA CYS A 369 -17.86 17.97 8.68
C CYS A 369 -18.02 17.36 7.27
N CYS A 370 -18.64 16.18 7.15
CA CYS A 370 -18.80 15.49 5.87
C CYS A 370 -19.98 16.00 5.02
N GLY A 371 -20.93 16.74 5.59
CA GLY A 371 -22.10 17.27 4.89
C GLY A 371 -21.79 18.01 3.59
N PRO A 372 -20.86 18.98 3.59
CA PRO A 372 -20.50 19.72 2.38
C PRO A 372 -19.52 18.99 1.46
N LYS A 373 -18.94 17.85 1.87
CA LYS A 373 -17.88 17.16 1.13
C LYS A 373 -18.48 16.13 0.15
N PRO A 374 -17.95 15.99 -1.07
CA PRO A 374 -18.21 14.83 -1.93
C PRO A 374 -17.90 13.51 -1.22
N VAL A 375 -18.56 12.41 -1.57
CA VAL A 375 -18.45 11.13 -0.86
C VAL A 375 -17.01 10.59 -0.87
N GLU A 376 -16.35 10.72 -2.01
CA GLU A 376 -14.96 10.33 -2.27
C GLU A 376 -13.94 11.10 -1.41
N LEU A 377 -14.29 12.29 -0.90
CA LEU A 377 -13.46 13.10 -0.01
C LEU A 377 -13.86 12.96 1.47
N ARG A 378 -14.68 11.95 1.81
CA ARG A 378 -15.04 11.65 3.20
C ARG A 378 -14.14 10.54 3.74
N PRO A 379 -13.63 10.65 4.99
CA PRO A 379 -13.07 9.50 5.69
C PRO A 379 -14.12 8.41 5.90
N SER A 380 -13.68 7.17 6.14
CA SER A 380 -14.57 6.01 6.29
C SER A 380 -15.68 6.22 7.33
N TRP A 381 -16.90 5.81 6.97
CA TRP A 381 -18.05 5.70 7.86
C TRP A 381 -18.34 4.27 8.29
N THR A 382 -17.68 3.28 7.69
CA THR A 382 -17.87 1.86 7.95
C THR A 382 -16.99 1.34 9.08
N GLU A 383 -15.95 2.10 9.46
CA GLU A 383 -15.01 1.71 10.51
C GLU A 383 -14.77 2.82 11.54
N ARG A 384 -14.40 2.42 12.76
CA ARG A 384 -13.89 3.31 13.80
C ARG A 384 -12.69 4.09 13.27
N SER A 385 -12.80 5.41 13.31
CA SER A 385 -11.76 6.34 12.91
C SER A 385 -10.55 6.26 13.81
N ILE A 386 -9.46 6.89 13.38
CA ILE A 386 -8.22 6.99 14.16
C ILE A 386 -8.49 7.64 15.52
N ARG A 387 -9.23 8.75 15.53
CA ARG A 387 -9.64 9.42 16.77
C ARG A 387 -10.45 8.51 17.68
N GLU A 388 -11.46 7.82 17.16
CA GLU A 388 -12.26 6.89 17.98
C GLU A 388 -11.41 5.77 18.58
N ARG A 389 -10.47 5.20 17.82
CA ARG A 389 -9.55 4.17 18.30
C ARG A 389 -8.64 4.70 19.40
N ASN A 390 -8.12 5.93 19.27
CA ASN A 390 -7.34 6.57 20.33
C ASN A 390 -8.15 6.81 21.61
N LEU A 391 -9.41 7.26 21.48
CA LEU A 391 -10.31 7.43 22.63
C LEU A 391 -10.64 6.08 23.30
N MET A 392 -10.82 5.02 22.51
CA MET A 392 -11.03 3.65 23.02
C MET A 392 -9.80 3.16 23.77
N LEU A 393 -8.59 3.34 23.21
CA LEU A 393 -7.34 2.99 23.86
C LEU A 393 -7.19 3.73 25.19
N PHE A 394 -7.39 5.05 25.19
CA PHE A 394 -7.26 5.86 26.39
C PHE A 394 -8.21 5.40 27.49
N ARG A 395 -9.49 5.19 27.19
CA ARG A 395 -10.45 4.64 28.18
C ARG A 395 -10.02 3.25 28.69
N GLY A 396 -9.49 2.41 27.80
CA GLY A 396 -8.97 1.10 28.16
C GLY A 396 -7.79 1.19 29.12
N LEU A 397 -6.82 2.07 28.84
CA LEU A 397 -5.66 2.31 29.69
C LEU A 397 -6.04 2.97 31.02
N SER A 398 -6.94 3.96 31.02
CA SER A 398 -7.45 4.59 32.24
C SER A 398 -8.08 3.58 33.18
N LYS A 399 -8.85 2.63 32.64
CA LYS A 399 -9.42 1.54 33.43
C LYS A 399 -8.37 0.53 33.90
N LEU A 400 -7.45 0.12 33.02
CA LEU A 400 -6.41 -0.87 33.31
C LEU A 400 -5.42 -0.40 34.39
N LEU A 401 -5.11 0.90 34.37
CA LEU A 401 -4.13 1.53 35.26
C LEU A 401 -4.77 2.33 36.39
N GLU A 402 -6.11 2.39 36.43
CA GLU A 402 -6.89 3.10 37.46
C GLU A 402 -6.52 4.59 37.58
N LEU A 403 -6.28 5.24 36.43
CA LEU A 403 -5.75 6.61 36.34
C LEU A 403 -6.67 7.66 36.99
N ASP A 404 -7.97 7.39 37.11
CA ASP A 404 -8.93 8.30 37.74
C ASP A 404 -8.89 8.26 39.28
N SER A 405 -8.32 7.20 39.87
CA SER A 405 -8.30 6.96 41.32
C SER A 405 -6.91 6.92 41.95
N LYS A 406 -5.85 6.88 41.13
CA LYS A 406 -4.47 6.77 41.59
C LYS A 406 -3.65 7.96 41.14
N ASP A 407 -2.77 8.43 42.02
CA ASP A 407 -1.73 9.37 41.62
C ASP A 407 -0.66 8.67 40.76
N TRP A 408 0.17 9.47 40.09
CA TRP A 408 1.18 8.95 39.19
C TRP A 408 2.25 8.10 39.87
N THR A 409 2.52 8.33 41.16
CA THR A 409 3.49 7.54 41.93
C THR A 409 2.91 6.15 42.22
N GLN A 410 1.64 6.06 42.60
CA GLN A 410 0.94 4.80 42.81
C GLN A 410 0.78 4.03 41.49
N VAL A 411 0.43 4.70 40.39
CA VAL A 411 0.37 4.07 39.05
C VAL A 411 1.70 3.43 38.69
N ARG A 412 2.82 4.13 38.92
CA ARG A 412 4.15 3.59 38.67
C ARG A 412 4.47 2.40 39.59
N ARG A 413 4.20 2.49 40.89
CA ARG A 413 4.46 1.38 41.83
C ARG A 413 3.65 0.13 41.48
N ASP A 414 2.41 0.30 41.00
CA ASP A 414 1.48 -0.79 40.69
C ASP A 414 1.58 -1.33 39.26
N LEU A 415 2.51 -0.82 38.45
CA LEU A 415 2.67 -1.22 37.06
C LEU A 415 3.35 -2.59 36.98
N THR A 416 2.57 -3.62 36.62
CA THR A 416 3.07 -4.99 36.44
C THR A 416 3.35 -5.30 34.98
N ASP A 417 4.10 -6.38 34.75
CA ASP A 417 4.40 -6.89 33.41
C ASP A 417 3.11 -7.29 32.66
N GLU A 418 2.12 -7.84 33.36
CA GLU A 418 0.80 -8.17 32.80
C GLU A 418 0.04 -6.92 32.37
N LYS A 419 0.10 -5.82 33.14
CA LYS A 419 -0.53 -4.55 32.75
C LYS A 419 0.12 -3.98 31.50
N ILE A 420 1.44 -4.05 31.38
CA ILE A 420 2.16 -3.60 30.18
C ILE A 420 1.77 -4.46 28.97
N ALA A 421 1.84 -5.78 29.10
CA ALA A 421 1.46 -6.69 28.01
C ALA A 421 0.00 -6.50 27.59
N THR A 422 -0.91 -6.31 28.55
CA THR A 422 -2.33 -6.02 28.29
C THR A 422 -2.50 -4.69 27.58
N ALA A 423 -1.79 -3.64 27.99
CA ALA A 423 -1.85 -2.32 27.34
C ALA A 423 -1.42 -2.38 25.87
N TYR A 424 -0.31 -3.08 25.56
CA TYR A 424 0.12 -3.29 24.18
C TYR A 424 -0.84 -4.19 23.40
N SER A 425 -1.43 -5.19 24.03
CA SER A 425 -2.48 -6.03 23.43
C SER A 425 -3.75 -5.25 23.11
N LEU A 426 -4.11 -4.24 23.92
CA LEU A 426 -5.21 -3.32 23.61
C LEU A 426 -4.89 -2.46 22.39
N TYR A 427 -3.65 -1.96 22.27
CA TYR A 427 -3.21 -1.20 21.10
C TYR A 427 -3.25 -2.04 19.81
N GLU A 428 -2.64 -3.23 19.83
CA GLU A 428 -2.76 -4.22 18.75
C GLU A 428 -4.21 -4.59 18.47
N GLY A 429 -5.03 -4.67 19.53
CA GLY A 429 -6.48 -4.81 19.55
C GLY A 429 -7.21 -3.84 18.61
N LEU A 430 -6.76 -2.59 18.59
CA LEU A 430 -7.38 -1.49 17.87
C LEU A 430 -6.78 -1.26 16.48
N TRP A 431 -5.60 -1.81 16.21
CA TRP A 431 -4.87 -1.62 14.97
C TRP A 431 -4.50 -2.93 14.27
N PRO A 432 -5.49 -3.78 13.87
CA PRO A 432 -5.26 -4.90 12.96
C PRO A 432 -4.33 -4.53 11.81
N LEU A 433 -3.35 -5.37 11.48
CA LEU A 433 -2.46 -5.11 10.33
C LEU A 433 -3.23 -5.05 9.01
N GLU A 434 -4.43 -5.63 8.98
CA GLU A 434 -5.38 -5.57 7.87
C GLU A 434 -6.16 -4.23 7.78
N THR A 435 -5.97 -3.29 8.72
CA THR A 435 -6.61 -1.95 8.71
C THR A 435 -6.17 -1.10 7.51
N ASP A 436 -7.10 -0.77 6.61
CA ASP A 436 -6.85 0.18 5.52
C ASP A 436 -6.68 1.60 6.08
N LEU A 437 -5.45 1.93 6.46
CA LEU A 437 -5.12 3.19 7.10
C LEU A 437 -5.47 4.39 6.19
N LEU A 438 -5.28 4.26 4.87
CA LEU A 438 -5.56 5.33 3.92
C LEU A 438 -7.04 5.75 3.93
N LYS A 439 -7.97 4.80 4.13
CA LYS A 439 -9.41 5.09 4.29
C LYS A 439 -9.74 5.86 5.58
N LEU A 440 -8.89 5.74 6.60
CA LEU A 440 -9.08 6.40 7.90
C LEU A 440 -8.37 7.76 7.99
N LEU A 441 -7.35 8.00 7.16
CA LEU A 441 -6.64 9.27 7.14
C LEU A 441 -7.54 10.45 6.76
N PRO A 442 -7.29 11.66 7.31
CA PRO A 442 -7.94 12.88 6.86
C PRO A 442 -7.77 13.07 5.35
N LYS A 443 -8.87 13.40 4.67
CA LYS A 443 -8.88 13.65 3.22
C LYS A 443 -8.63 15.13 2.93
N PRO A 444 -8.07 15.47 1.75
CA PRO A 444 -7.91 16.87 1.34
C PRO A 444 -9.25 17.63 1.40
N ASP A 445 -9.31 18.65 2.23
CA ASP A 445 -10.52 19.45 2.48
C ASP A 445 -10.24 20.94 2.67
N GLY A 446 -9.03 21.38 2.31
CA GLY A 446 -8.57 22.76 2.44
C GLY A 446 -8.19 23.19 3.86
N GLN A 447 -8.36 22.32 4.87
CA GLN A 447 -7.89 22.62 6.23
C GLN A 447 -6.35 22.62 6.28
N LEU A 448 -5.78 23.64 6.92
CA LEU A 448 -4.34 23.72 7.15
C LEU A 448 -3.94 22.68 8.19
N ARG A 449 -3.15 21.69 7.76
CA ARG A 449 -2.64 20.61 8.61
C ARG A 449 -1.13 20.68 8.73
N SER A 450 -0.61 20.26 9.87
CA SER A 450 0.82 20.06 10.09
C SER A 450 1.12 18.59 10.37
N VAL A 451 2.28 18.11 9.91
CA VAL A 451 2.82 16.79 10.24
C VAL A 451 4.00 17.00 11.18
N TYR A 452 3.95 16.40 12.36
CA TYR A 452 5.07 16.43 13.30
C TYR A 452 6.07 15.33 12.95
N THR A 453 7.34 15.69 12.75
CA THR A 453 8.45 14.76 12.42
C THR A 453 9.59 14.81 13.45
N GLY A 454 9.26 15.20 14.70
CA GLY A 454 10.22 15.38 15.78
C GLY A 454 10.25 14.21 16.77
N SER A 455 10.97 14.38 17.88
CA SER A 455 11.06 13.37 18.95
C SER A 455 9.70 13.11 19.61
N LEU A 456 9.33 11.85 19.78
CA LEU A 456 8.12 11.42 20.50
C LEU A 456 8.38 11.26 22.02
N HIS A 457 9.14 12.17 22.61
CA HIS A 457 9.38 12.19 24.04
C HIS A 457 8.34 13.07 24.76
N PRO A 458 7.81 12.67 25.93
CA PRO A 458 6.79 13.44 26.66
C PRO A 458 7.20 14.88 26.99
N GLN A 459 8.50 15.14 27.20
CA GLN A 459 9.00 16.49 27.47
C GLN A 459 8.92 17.41 26.25
N HIS A 460 9.21 16.90 25.06
CA HIS A 460 9.28 17.72 23.84
C HIS A 460 7.91 17.88 23.17
N ILE A 461 7.07 16.84 23.22
CA ILE A 461 5.79 16.88 22.52
C ILE A 461 4.84 17.92 23.10
N HIS A 462 4.89 18.15 24.41
CA HIS A 462 3.96 19.06 25.06
C HIS A 462 4.16 20.49 24.55
N GLU A 463 5.41 20.96 24.46
CA GLU A 463 5.75 22.27 23.91
C GLU A 463 5.25 22.43 22.47
N PHE A 464 5.51 21.42 21.63
CA PHE A 464 5.13 21.46 20.23
C PHE A 464 3.61 21.40 20.04
N ALA A 465 2.93 20.41 20.62
CA ALA A 465 1.52 20.16 20.39
C ALA A 465 0.66 21.34 20.88
N MET A 466 0.98 21.91 22.04
CA MET A 466 0.26 23.08 22.56
C MET A 466 0.48 24.33 21.70
N GLY A 467 1.71 24.59 21.25
CA GLY A 467 1.99 25.76 20.42
C GLY A 467 1.40 25.65 19.01
N SER A 468 1.55 24.49 18.38
CA SER A 468 1.16 24.28 16.98
C SER A 468 -0.36 24.31 16.78
N THR A 469 -1.17 23.93 17.77
CA THR A 469 -2.64 23.97 17.66
C THR A 469 -3.20 25.39 17.57
N LEU A 470 -2.40 26.41 17.90
CA LEU A 470 -2.75 27.82 17.69
C LEU A 470 -2.62 28.27 16.23
N TYR A 471 -1.81 27.56 15.43
CA TYR A 471 -1.53 27.91 14.02
C TYR A 471 -2.23 26.97 13.04
N PHE A 472 -2.40 25.70 13.40
CA PHE A 472 -2.92 24.65 12.52
C PHE A 472 -4.27 24.16 13.00
N GLY A 473 -5.17 23.87 12.06
CA GLY A 473 -6.50 23.36 12.38
C GLY A 473 -6.50 21.89 12.80
N GLU A 474 -5.51 21.12 12.35
CA GLU A 474 -5.29 19.73 12.76
C GLU A 474 -3.78 19.41 12.68
N ILE A 475 -3.27 18.67 13.66
CA ILE A 475 -1.89 18.21 13.70
C ILE A 475 -1.86 16.69 13.62
N LEU A 476 -1.09 16.17 12.69
CA LEU A 476 -0.83 14.74 12.51
C LEU A 476 0.45 14.40 13.26
N ILE A 477 0.34 13.51 14.25
CA ILE A 477 1.46 13.10 15.10
C ILE A 477 1.53 11.58 15.08
N HIS A 478 2.73 11.03 14.95
CA HIS A 478 2.92 9.59 15.03
C HIS A 478 2.53 9.06 16.43
N HIS A 479 1.83 7.94 16.48
CA HIS A 479 1.34 7.34 17.71
C HIS A 479 2.52 6.80 18.55
N PRO A 480 2.55 7.03 19.87
CA PRO A 480 3.72 6.70 20.68
C PRO A 480 3.88 5.18 20.92
N PHE A 481 2.81 4.39 20.81
CA PHE A 481 2.91 2.92 20.94
C PHE A 481 3.50 2.29 19.68
N VAL A 482 4.45 1.37 19.87
CA VAL A 482 4.91 0.44 18.82
C VAL A 482 3.88 -0.67 18.62
N HIS A 483 3.70 -1.11 17.38
CA HIS A 483 2.80 -2.20 17.07
C HIS A 483 3.45 -3.57 17.38
N PRO A 484 2.95 -4.37 18.34
CA PRO A 484 3.58 -5.65 18.71
C PRO A 484 3.68 -6.64 17.55
N GLY A 485 2.64 -6.69 16.70
CA GLY A 485 2.58 -7.58 15.54
C GLY A 485 3.63 -7.30 14.45
N THR A 486 4.33 -6.16 14.47
CA THR A 486 5.39 -5.85 13.49
C THR A 486 6.80 -6.10 14.01
N LEU A 487 6.94 -6.51 15.28
CA LEU A 487 8.21 -6.83 15.93
C LEU A 487 8.47 -8.34 15.92
N ASN A 488 9.76 -8.72 15.90
CA ASN A 488 10.17 -10.09 16.15
C ASN A 488 9.81 -10.51 17.57
N THR A 489 9.47 -11.79 17.77
CA THR A 489 9.00 -12.33 19.06
C THR A 489 9.91 -11.95 20.24
N GLU A 490 11.23 -12.01 20.07
CA GLU A 490 12.23 -11.66 21.09
C GLU A 490 12.21 -10.19 21.54
N PHE A 491 11.61 -9.31 20.74
CA PHE A 491 11.46 -7.89 21.03
C PHE A 491 10.00 -7.50 21.26
N ARG A 492 9.03 -8.43 21.31
CA ARG A 492 7.62 -8.06 21.46
C ARG A 492 7.31 -7.60 22.88
N PRO A 493 6.65 -6.44 23.07
CA PRO A 493 6.26 -5.98 24.41
C PRO A 493 5.16 -6.83 25.06
N THR A 494 4.42 -7.63 24.28
CA THR A 494 3.43 -8.59 24.78
C THR A 494 4.07 -9.84 25.36
N GLU A 495 5.24 -10.26 24.86
CA GLU A 495 5.99 -11.45 25.31
C GLU A 495 7.08 -11.09 26.34
N HIS A 496 7.70 -9.92 26.19
CA HIS A 496 8.80 -9.42 27.03
C HIS A 496 8.49 -8.05 27.67
N PRO A 497 7.34 -7.87 28.33
CA PRO A 497 6.88 -6.57 28.88
C PRO A 497 7.86 -5.93 29.87
N ARG A 498 8.63 -6.73 30.61
CA ARG A 498 9.61 -6.23 31.58
C ARG A 498 10.66 -5.31 30.97
N GLN A 499 11.10 -5.61 29.75
CA GLN A 499 12.10 -4.81 29.04
C GLN A 499 11.54 -3.43 28.66
N TYR A 500 10.22 -3.29 28.56
CA TYR A 500 9.51 -2.09 28.12
C TYR A 500 9.08 -1.15 29.26
N ARG A 501 9.36 -1.45 30.54
CA ARG A 501 8.86 -0.64 31.68
C ARG A 501 9.15 0.86 31.53
N GLY A 502 10.40 1.24 31.23
CA GLY A 502 10.78 2.65 31.05
C GLY A 502 10.12 3.29 29.82
N GLU A 503 10.15 2.58 28.68
CA GLU A 503 9.53 3.02 27.43
C GLU A 503 8.01 3.16 27.54
N PHE A 504 7.36 2.28 28.29
CA PHE A 504 5.93 2.32 28.55
C PHE A 504 5.54 3.54 29.36
N LEU A 505 6.32 3.92 30.39
CA LEU A 505 6.08 5.15 31.15
C LEU A 505 6.16 6.40 30.25
N LYS A 506 7.17 6.47 29.38
CA LYS A 506 7.30 7.55 28.39
C LYS A 506 6.12 7.60 27.44
N THR A 507 5.77 6.45 26.87
CA THR A 507 4.66 6.27 25.93
C THR A 507 3.33 6.68 26.58
N LEU A 508 3.07 6.23 27.81
CA LEU A 508 1.84 6.53 28.55
C LEU A 508 1.75 8.01 28.91
N LEU A 509 2.84 8.61 29.41
CA LEU A 509 2.85 10.03 29.78
C LEU A 509 2.70 10.94 28.56
N PHE A 510 3.34 10.59 27.43
CA PHE A 510 3.12 11.24 26.15
C PHE A 510 1.65 11.16 25.76
N PHE A 511 1.08 9.96 25.82
CA PHE A 511 -0.28 9.73 25.34
C PHE A 511 -1.26 10.56 26.18
N MET A 512 -1.18 10.46 27.50
CA MET A 512 -1.99 11.24 28.45
C MET A 512 -1.88 12.75 28.22
N SER A 513 -0.69 13.28 27.95
CA SER A 513 -0.49 14.73 27.79
C SER A 513 -1.12 15.29 26.52
N VAL A 514 -1.25 14.47 25.47
CA VAL A 514 -1.81 14.87 24.17
C VAL A 514 -3.30 14.56 24.05
N MET A 515 -3.83 13.62 24.84
CA MET A 515 -5.24 13.19 24.76
C MET A 515 -6.29 14.32 24.81
N PRO A 516 -6.15 15.38 25.63
CA PRO A 516 -7.11 16.49 25.60
C PRO A 516 -7.23 17.16 24.21
N LEU A 517 -6.13 17.22 23.46
CA LEU A 517 -6.11 17.77 22.10
C LEU A 517 -6.72 16.79 21.09
N VAL A 518 -6.55 15.48 21.29
CA VAL A 518 -7.21 14.42 20.50
C VAL A 518 -8.73 14.44 20.72
N GLU A 519 -9.16 14.59 21.97
CA GLU A 519 -10.56 14.76 22.34
C GLU A 519 -11.18 16.00 21.68
N ALA A 520 -10.44 17.12 21.63
CA ALA A 520 -10.86 18.32 20.92
C ALA A 520 -10.85 18.20 19.38
N GLY A 521 -10.23 17.16 18.82
CA GLY A 521 -10.09 16.99 17.37
C GLY A 521 -8.99 17.86 16.74
N LEU A 522 -8.07 18.39 17.56
CA LEU A 522 -6.96 19.22 17.12
C LEU A 522 -5.70 18.40 16.80
N VAL A 523 -5.57 17.23 17.41
CA VAL A 523 -4.48 16.28 17.17
C VAL A 523 -5.04 14.93 16.73
N ASN A 524 -4.39 14.34 15.73
CA ASN A 524 -4.68 13.00 15.25
C ASN A 524 -3.43 12.13 15.44
N LEU A 525 -3.48 11.18 16.39
CA LEU A 525 -2.38 10.24 16.63
C LEU A 525 -2.50 9.06 15.67
N LEU A 526 -1.66 9.08 14.63
CA LEU A 526 -1.67 8.10 13.55
C LEU A 526 -0.66 6.98 13.85
N PRO A 527 -1.02 5.69 13.74
CA PRO A 527 -0.01 4.62 13.80
C PRO A 527 0.95 4.73 12.60
N ASP A 528 2.13 4.12 12.68
CA ASP A 528 3.12 4.15 11.60
C ASP A 528 2.50 3.58 10.31
N PRO A 529 2.40 4.35 9.22
CA PRO A 529 1.94 3.81 7.95
C PRO A 529 2.77 2.60 7.49
N CYS A 530 4.07 2.56 7.84
CA CYS A 530 4.96 1.45 7.54
C CYS A 530 4.54 0.16 8.24
N ASP A 531 3.80 0.21 9.35
CA ASP A 531 3.27 -0.99 10.03
C ASP A 531 2.26 -1.74 9.16
N PHE A 532 1.49 -1.01 8.34
CA PHE A 532 0.41 -1.55 7.50
C PHE A 532 0.82 -1.75 6.03
N ASP A 533 1.90 -1.11 5.59
CA ASP A 533 2.45 -1.21 4.24
C ASP A 533 3.96 -1.49 4.27
N PHE A 534 4.32 -2.76 4.04
CA PHE A 534 5.72 -3.20 4.01
C PHE A 534 6.48 -2.67 2.79
N HIS A 535 5.80 -2.41 1.68
CA HIS A 535 6.44 -1.84 0.50
C HIS A 535 6.84 -0.39 0.78
N LEU A 536 5.94 0.40 1.37
CA LEU A 536 6.25 1.74 1.86
C LEU A 536 7.43 1.72 2.83
N ARG A 537 7.44 0.79 3.78
CA ARG A 537 8.54 0.61 4.75
C ARG A 537 9.89 0.41 4.05
N ASP A 538 9.96 -0.51 3.09
CA ASP A 538 11.20 -0.79 2.36
C ASP A 538 11.66 0.43 1.55
N GLN A 539 10.73 1.11 0.86
CA GLN A 539 11.01 2.34 0.12
C GLN A 539 11.59 3.42 1.04
N MET A 540 10.93 3.70 2.16
CA MET A 540 11.37 4.71 3.12
C MET A 540 12.75 4.37 3.70
N MET A 541 12.99 3.11 4.06
CA MET A 541 14.29 2.66 4.58
C MET A 541 15.40 2.76 3.53
N ARG A 542 15.12 2.41 2.27
CA ARG A 542 16.06 2.57 1.16
C ARG A 542 16.41 4.04 0.95
N MET A 543 15.42 4.92 0.90
CA MET A 543 15.64 6.36 0.77
C MET A 543 16.45 6.92 1.95
N ALA A 544 16.14 6.48 3.18
CA ALA A 544 16.88 6.88 4.37
C ALA A 544 18.35 6.46 4.30
N ARG A 545 18.63 5.20 3.90
CA ARG A 545 20.01 4.69 3.72
C ARG A 545 20.80 5.50 2.70
N VAL A 546 20.17 5.89 1.59
CA VAL A 546 20.79 6.72 0.55
C VAL A 546 21.08 8.12 1.08
N ARG A 547 20.14 8.75 1.79
CA ARG A 547 20.36 10.08 2.40
C ARG A 547 21.42 10.06 3.49
N SER A 548 21.51 8.99 4.27
CA SER A 548 22.50 8.84 5.33
C SER A 548 23.90 8.47 4.81
N ALA A 549 24.02 8.09 3.54
CA ALA A 549 25.31 7.74 2.94
C ALA A 549 26.20 8.98 2.84
N GLY A 550 27.03 9.20 3.86
CA GLY A 550 27.92 10.36 4.01
C GLY A 550 27.54 11.33 5.14
N LEU A 551 26.46 11.09 5.87
CA LEU A 551 26.12 11.84 7.09
C LEU A 551 26.69 11.14 8.32
N THR A 552 27.51 11.83 9.09
CA THR A 552 27.90 11.44 10.45
C THR A 552 27.03 12.19 11.45
N PHE A 553 26.12 11.48 12.11
CA PHE A 553 25.35 12.06 13.22
C PHE A 553 26.13 11.87 14.52
N GLU A 554 26.56 12.98 15.11
CA GLU A 554 27.12 12.99 16.47
C GLU A 554 26.08 13.60 17.40
N VAL A 555 25.73 12.87 18.47
CA VAL A 555 24.75 13.29 19.46
C VAL A 555 25.08 14.66 20.08
N SER A 556 26.37 14.96 20.25
CA SER A 556 26.86 16.25 20.77
C SER A 556 26.52 17.46 19.89
N ASN A 557 26.11 17.24 18.63
CA ASN A 557 25.71 18.32 17.74
C ASN A 557 24.24 18.74 17.94
N ASP A 558 23.48 18.05 18.79
CA ASP A 558 22.12 18.41 19.18
C ASP A 558 21.99 18.50 20.71
N PRO A 559 22.09 19.71 21.30
CA PRO A 559 22.02 19.91 22.75
C PRO A 559 20.72 19.40 23.38
N ARG A 560 19.60 19.41 22.65
CA ARG A 560 18.32 18.90 23.17
C ARG A 560 18.34 17.37 23.28
N MET A 561 18.94 16.71 22.29
CA MET A 561 19.09 15.26 22.30
C MET A 561 20.13 14.80 23.34
N GLU A 562 21.23 15.53 23.49
CA GLU A 562 22.23 15.26 24.52
C GLU A 562 21.64 15.34 25.94
N GLU A 563 20.86 16.39 26.22
CA GLU A 563 20.19 16.55 27.51
C GLU A 563 19.21 15.41 27.79
N LEU A 564 18.40 15.03 26.81
CA LEU A 564 17.44 13.93 26.94
C LEU A 564 18.13 12.60 27.25
N LEU A 565 19.24 12.30 26.54
CA LEU A 565 20.02 11.09 26.78
C LEU A 565 20.68 11.09 28.17
N ARG A 566 21.16 12.25 28.62
CA ARG A 566 21.72 12.43 29.96
C ARG A 566 20.67 12.17 31.04
N GLU A 567 19.46 12.70 30.87
CA GLU A 567 18.35 12.45 31.80
C GLU A 567 17.93 10.98 31.81
N ASP A 568 17.81 10.33 30.65
CA ASP A 568 17.44 8.91 30.57
C ASP A 568 18.51 7.99 31.18
N HIS A 569 19.78 8.34 31.02
CA HIS A 569 20.87 7.67 31.71
C HIS A 569 20.75 7.82 33.23
N ARG A 570 20.50 9.05 33.71
CA ARG A 570 20.25 9.31 35.13
C ARG A 570 19.05 8.51 35.66
N ARG A 571 17.94 8.43 34.93
CA ARG A 571 16.76 7.63 35.31
C ARG A 571 17.08 6.14 35.40
N THR A 572 17.93 5.64 34.51
CA THR A 572 18.40 4.24 34.54
C THR A 572 19.20 3.95 35.81
N LEU A 573 20.08 4.87 36.22
CA LEU A 573 20.80 4.76 37.50
C LEU A 573 19.84 4.82 38.69
N LEU A 574 18.89 5.75 38.67
CA LEU A 574 17.88 5.89 39.74
C LEU A 574 16.98 4.65 39.87
N ALA A 575 16.75 3.90 38.80
CA ALA A 575 15.96 2.67 38.81
C ALA A 575 16.69 1.44 39.37
N LEU A 576 17.99 1.54 39.68
CA LEU A 576 18.75 0.43 40.28
C LEU A 576 18.24 0.10 41.70
N PRO A 577 18.30 -1.18 42.12
CA PRO A 577 18.13 -1.53 43.52
C PRO A 577 19.12 -0.76 44.41
N ASP A 578 18.74 -0.48 45.66
CA ASP A 578 19.53 0.36 46.58
C ASP A 578 20.98 -0.12 46.74
N GLU A 579 21.21 -1.43 46.79
CA GLU A 579 22.56 -2.02 46.83
C GLU A 579 23.35 -1.72 45.56
N GLY A 580 22.72 -1.86 44.38
CA GLY A 580 23.33 -1.57 43.09
C GLY A 580 23.66 -0.08 42.94
N LEU A 581 22.78 0.81 43.39
CA LEU A 581 23.00 2.25 43.37
C LEU A 581 24.14 2.65 44.33
N ARG A 582 24.17 2.10 45.55
CA ARG A 582 25.26 2.32 46.52
C ARG A 582 26.61 1.91 45.92
N ASN A 583 26.68 0.77 45.23
CA ASN A 583 27.90 0.31 44.56
C ASN A 583 28.35 1.25 43.42
N GLN A 584 27.42 1.73 42.60
CA GLN A 584 27.72 2.72 41.55
C GLN A 584 28.21 4.05 42.12
N MET A 585 27.56 4.55 43.18
CA MET A 585 27.97 5.79 43.85
C MET A 585 29.35 5.64 44.52
N ALA A 586 29.63 4.50 45.14
CA ALA A 586 30.95 4.22 45.72
C ALA A 586 32.06 4.18 44.66
N GLN A 587 31.79 3.66 43.46
CA GLN A 587 32.75 3.66 42.34
C GLN A 587 32.96 5.05 41.74
N ALA A 588 31.93 5.91 41.75
CA ALA A 588 32.00 7.27 41.24
C ALA A 588 32.60 8.28 42.23
N THR A 589 32.73 7.91 43.52
CA THR A 589 33.28 8.78 44.56
C THR A 589 34.83 8.82 44.46
N PRO A 590 35.45 10.01 44.35
CA PRO A 590 36.91 10.14 44.30
C PRO A 590 37.61 9.56 45.55
N PRO A 591 38.81 8.98 45.43
CA PRO A 591 39.55 8.47 46.58
C PRO A 591 39.82 9.59 47.60
N GLY A 592 39.27 9.46 48.82
CA GLY A 592 39.48 10.42 49.92
C GLY A 592 38.25 11.26 50.30
N GLU A 593 37.16 11.20 49.53
CA GLU A 593 35.87 11.79 49.91
C GLU A 593 34.96 10.76 50.57
N ALA A 594 34.44 11.07 51.76
CA ALA A 594 33.47 10.22 52.46
C ALA A 594 32.06 10.75 52.20
N VAL A 595 31.31 10.06 51.34
CA VAL A 595 29.89 10.34 51.11
C VAL A 595 29.07 9.49 52.06
N ASN A 596 28.28 10.12 52.94
CA ASN A 596 27.35 9.40 53.82
C ASN A 596 26.13 8.92 53.01
N LEU A 597 26.25 7.71 52.45
CA LEU A 597 25.20 7.12 51.62
C LEU A 597 23.89 6.94 52.40
N ASP A 598 23.93 6.65 53.71
CA ASP A 598 22.72 6.44 54.51
C ASP A 598 21.89 7.71 54.70
N GLU A 599 22.52 8.88 54.69
CA GLU A 599 21.84 10.18 54.76
C GLU A 599 21.29 10.64 53.40
N LEU A 600 21.90 10.18 52.29
CA LEU A 600 21.48 10.51 50.93
C LEU A 600 20.35 9.63 50.40
N MET A 601 20.26 8.36 50.82
CA MET A 601 19.23 7.44 50.32
C MET A 601 17.79 7.95 50.48
N PRO A 602 17.38 8.56 51.61
CA PRO A 602 16.05 9.16 51.73
C PRO A 602 15.80 10.28 50.71
N HIS A 603 16.80 11.13 50.45
CA HIS A 603 16.69 12.20 49.46
C HIS A 603 16.60 11.65 48.03
N ILE A 604 17.36 10.60 47.72
CA ILE A 604 17.26 9.87 46.45
C ILE A 604 15.86 9.26 46.26
N GLY A 605 15.29 8.70 47.33
CA GLY A 605 13.90 8.21 47.33
C GLY A 605 12.91 9.30 46.89
N GLN A 606 13.07 10.51 47.44
CA GLN A 606 12.24 11.65 47.07
C GLN A 606 12.47 12.11 45.61
N ILE A 607 13.71 12.06 45.11
CA ILE A 607 14.03 12.33 43.70
C ILE A 607 13.36 11.31 42.77
N ARG A 608 13.38 10.02 43.13
CA ARG A 608 12.73 8.93 42.36
C ARG A 608 11.23 9.17 42.24
N GLU A 609 10.58 9.58 43.32
CA GLU A 609 9.14 9.87 43.32
C GLU A 609 8.81 11.14 42.53
N ASN A 610 9.65 12.18 42.59
CA ASN A 610 9.40 13.44 41.91
C ASN A 610 9.63 13.39 40.39
N ASP A 611 10.56 12.56 39.88
CA ASP A 611 10.75 12.38 38.44
C ASP A 611 9.67 11.42 37.90
N PRO A 612 8.78 11.85 36.99
CA PRO A 612 7.65 11.04 36.53
C PRO A 612 8.06 9.85 35.65
N LEU A 613 9.29 9.76 35.17
CA LEU A 613 9.74 8.69 34.27
C LEU A 613 10.68 7.69 34.95
N VAL A 614 11.03 7.91 36.22
CA VAL A 614 11.78 6.91 36.99
C VAL A 614 10.89 5.71 37.30
N ILE A 615 11.44 4.53 37.05
CA ILE A 615 10.83 3.22 37.34
C ILE A 615 10.86 3.00 38.85
N LEU A 616 9.69 2.77 39.47
CA LEU A 616 9.55 2.61 40.92
C LEU A 616 9.32 1.17 41.38
N GLN A 617 9.18 0.20 40.48
CA GLN A 617 8.90 -1.18 40.89
C GLN A 617 10.20 -1.90 41.30
N GLU A 618 10.12 -2.70 42.36
CA GLU A 618 11.23 -3.53 42.82
C GLU A 618 11.59 -4.61 41.78
N GLY A 619 12.89 -4.92 41.68
CA GLY A 619 13.39 -5.94 40.74
C GLY A 619 13.27 -5.56 39.26
N ALA A 620 13.12 -4.28 38.91
CA ALA A 620 13.10 -3.85 37.50
C ALA A 620 14.42 -4.20 36.77
N LEU A 621 15.56 -4.06 37.45
CA LEU A 621 16.91 -4.38 36.98
C LEU A 621 17.51 -5.48 37.88
N ASN A 622 17.61 -6.73 37.41
CA ASN A 622 18.33 -7.78 38.15
C ASN A 622 19.84 -7.69 37.87
N HIS A 623 20.65 -8.01 38.89
CA HIS A 623 22.12 -8.00 38.87
C HIS A 623 22.72 -8.60 37.59
N GLY A 624 23.11 -7.73 36.65
CA GLY A 624 24.06 -8.03 35.58
C GLY A 624 23.52 -8.57 34.24
N THR A 625 22.24 -8.94 34.09
CA THR A 625 21.75 -9.58 32.84
C THR A 625 20.41 -9.07 32.27
N GLY A 626 19.86 -7.97 32.78
CA GLY A 626 18.62 -7.38 32.25
C GLY A 626 18.80 -5.94 31.77
N GLY A 627 18.64 -5.69 30.47
CA GLY A 627 18.57 -4.33 29.90
C GLY A 627 17.13 -3.85 29.77
N HIS A 628 16.91 -2.54 29.90
CA HIS A 628 15.66 -1.90 29.46
C HIS A 628 15.78 -1.43 28.02
N PHE A 629 14.72 -1.63 27.23
CA PHE A 629 14.63 -1.02 25.92
C PHE A 629 14.38 0.48 26.09
N GLN A 630 15.28 1.27 25.52
CA GLN A 630 15.15 2.71 25.33
C GLN A 630 14.99 2.93 23.83
N ILE A 631 13.78 3.27 23.39
CA ILE A 631 13.52 3.49 21.97
C ILE A 631 13.56 4.99 21.70
N MET A 632 14.57 5.44 20.96
CA MET A 632 14.56 6.79 20.43
C MET A 632 13.58 6.85 19.26
N LYS A 633 12.36 7.32 19.54
CA LYS A 633 11.31 7.49 18.53
C LYS A 633 11.34 8.90 17.95
N MET A 634 11.51 8.95 16.64
CA MET A 634 11.29 10.15 15.82
C MET A 634 10.02 9.89 15.00
N ALA A 635 9.17 10.91 14.91
CA ALA A 635 7.91 10.86 14.17
C ALA A 635 8.11 10.95 12.65
#